data_AF-A0A2V2XL64-F1
#
_entry.id   AF-A0A2V2XL64-F1
#
_cell.length_a   1.000
_cell.length_b   1.000
_cell.length_c   1.000
_cell.angle_alpha   90.00
_cell.angle_beta   90.00
_cell.angle_gamma   90.00
#
_symmetry.space_group_name_H-M   'P 1'
#
loop_
_entity.id
_entity.type
_entity.pdbx_description
1 polymer ?
#
loop_
_entity_poly.entity_id
_entity_poly.type
_entity_poly.pdbx_seq_one_letter_code
_entity_poly.pdbx_strand_id
1 'polypeptide(L)'
;MTRRAKRTRPATPQDEHAIPLQQQVNVPVLNLEWIKSRLNPATLERLMQVWGLVGRLTFPPSSSGKAREGSRRIPTADAHLLRKAGIIEEASSTITGVWIIPFSVVEEKTNGLRRRWIAWPRDKNRDDPYKANAPLLHISHYLPPAMAEAASCLDLKASFFRVSLPRETRHLFRCRVEDGTLVELTRHPVGYKAGPEILQIIITSAIAGVTTVVHRLWAAPPSVRIDVWIGNIRIAGSKSDATLWEAQVLRNADSCHATIGRTANRAPRSTPSWGCSLVTHTGRYP
;
A
#
# COMPACT_ATOMS: atom_id res chain seq x y z
N MET A 1 -6.56 -6.50 -24.62
CA MET A 1 -6.33 -6.55 -23.15
C MET A 1 -6.36 -8.00 -22.71
N THR A 2 -5.21 -8.63 -22.42
CA THR A 2 -5.17 -9.99 -21.87
C THR A 2 -5.69 -9.94 -20.44
N ARG A 3 -6.89 -10.47 -20.21
CA ARG A 3 -7.50 -10.63 -18.89
C ARG A 3 -6.56 -11.46 -18.02
N ARG A 4 -5.83 -10.80 -17.12
CA ARG A 4 -4.99 -11.45 -16.10
C ARG A 4 -5.90 -12.00 -15.00
N ALA A 5 -6.76 -12.97 -15.32
CA ALA A 5 -7.52 -13.71 -14.31
C ALA A 5 -6.56 -14.69 -13.63
N LYS A 6 -5.61 -14.17 -12.86
CA LYS A 6 -4.78 -14.97 -11.96
C LYS A 6 -5.62 -15.31 -10.76
N ARG A 7 -5.91 -16.59 -10.53
CA ARG A 7 -6.76 -17.04 -9.43
C ARG A 7 -6.06 -16.69 -8.11
N THR A 8 -6.76 -15.94 -7.26
CA THR A 8 -6.33 -15.64 -5.89
C THR A 8 -7.28 -16.34 -4.95
N ARG A 9 -6.76 -17.09 -3.98
CA ARG A 9 -7.55 -17.81 -2.98
C ARG A 9 -6.92 -17.72 -1.59
N PRO A 10 -7.69 -17.84 -0.51
CA PRO A 10 -7.13 -18.11 0.80
C PRO A 10 -6.27 -19.38 0.77
N ALA A 11 -5.14 -19.37 1.47
CA ALA A 11 -4.31 -20.56 1.63
C ALA A 11 -5.05 -21.59 2.50
N THR A 12 -4.93 -22.87 2.13
CA THR A 12 -5.27 -23.98 3.02
C THR A 12 -4.10 -24.26 3.97
N PRO A 13 -4.30 -25.02 5.05
CA PRO A 13 -3.19 -25.46 5.89
C PRO A 13 -2.09 -26.15 5.07
N GLN A 14 -2.45 -27.00 4.11
CA GLN A 14 -1.48 -27.65 3.22
C GLN A 14 -0.68 -26.65 2.38
N ASP A 15 -1.31 -25.59 1.86
CA ASP A 15 -0.58 -24.54 1.14
C ASP A 15 0.41 -23.80 2.04
N GLU A 16 0.06 -23.58 3.30
CA GLU A 16 0.93 -22.88 4.26
C GLU A 16 2.20 -23.69 4.58
N HIS A 17 2.09 -25.02 4.55
CA HIS A 17 3.25 -25.91 4.68
C HIS A 17 4.04 -26.06 3.38
N ALA A 18 3.36 -26.19 2.23
CA ALA A 18 3.99 -26.54 0.96
C ALA A 18 4.58 -25.33 0.20
N ILE A 19 3.98 -24.16 0.33
CA ILE A 19 4.39 -22.96 -0.39
C ILE A 19 5.09 -22.06 0.61
N PRO A 20 6.37 -21.67 0.40
CA PRO A 20 7.03 -20.76 1.34
C PRO A 20 6.33 -19.41 1.34
N LEU A 21 6.20 -18.80 2.52
CA LEU A 21 5.75 -17.43 2.62
C LEU A 21 6.72 -16.57 1.84
N GLN A 22 6.23 -15.83 0.84
CA GLN A 22 7.11 -14.95 0.11
C GLN A 22 7.73 -13.97 1.10
N GLN A 23 9.05 -14.05 1.24
CA GLN A 23 9.78 -13.18 2.15
C GLN A 23 9.46 -11.73 1.79
N GLN A 24 8.84 -11.02 2.74
CA GLN A 24 8.79 -9.58 2.74
C GLN A 24 10.16 -9.09 3.24
N VAL A 25 11.20 -9.34 2.44
CA VAL A 25 12.60 -9.10 2.82
C VAL A 25 12.83 -7.61 3.05
N ASN A 26 13.46 -7.27 4.19
CA ASN A 26 14.14 -6.00 4.51
C ASN A 26 13.57 -4.80 3.78
N VAL A 27 12.28 -4.55 3.95
CA VAL A 27 11.71 -3.32 3.44
C VAL A 27 11.98 -2.27 4.53
N PRO A 28 12.91 -1.32 4.30
CA PRO A 28 13.21 -0.34 5.31
C PRO A 28 11.95 0.45 5.66
N VAL A 29 11.92 0.90 6.90
CA VAL A 29 10.86 1.78 7.39
C VAL A 29 10.92 3.07 6.60
N LEU A 30 9.77 3.59 6.18
CA LEU A 30 9.74 4.92 5.62
C LEU A 30 10.17 5.95 6.65
N ASN A 31 10.99 6.90 6.22
CA ASN A 31 11.31 8.06 7.04
C ASN A 31 10.11 9.01 7.10
N LEU A 32 9.28 8.86 8.14
CA LEU A 32 8.07 9.67 8.31
C LEU A 32 8.40 11.15 8.56
N GLU A 33 9.53 11.46 9.19
CA GLU A 33 9.95 12.84 9.43
C GLU A 33 10.32 13.56 8.13
N TRP A 34 11.03 12.86 7.23
CA TRP A 34 11.26 13.37 5.87
C TRP A 34 9.93 13.70 5.19
N ILE A 35 8.94 12.81 5.28
CA ILE A 35 7.63 13.00 4.65
C ILE A 35 6.92 14.23 5.25
N LYS A 36 6.82 14.31 6.58
CA LYS A 36 6.18 15.43 7.28
C LYS A 36 6.81 16.77 6.89
N SER A 37 8.14 16.83 6.72
CA SER A 37 8.85 18.05 6.33
C SER A 37 8.51 18.58 4.93
N ARG A 38 7.87 17.76 4.07
CA ARG A 38 7.52 18.12 2.68
C ARG A 38 6.06 18.52 2.52
N LEU A 39 5.18 18.08 3.42
CA LEU A 39 3.75 18.35 3.36
C LEU A 39 3.45 19.81 3.66
N ASN A 40 2.49 20.39 2.95
CA ASN A 40 1.97 21.70 3.33
C ASN A 40 1.20 21.61 4.67
N PRO A 41 0.97 22.74 5.37
CA PRO A 41 0.39 22.71 6.72
C PRO A 41 -0.98 22.01 6.79
N ALA A 42 -1.88 22.29 5.84
CA ALA A 42 -3.22 21.67 5.82
C ALA A 42 -3.15 20.15 5.63
N THR A 43 -2.23 19.68 4.78
CA THR A 43 -2.07 18.23 4.54
C THR A 43 -1.36 17.53 5.70
N LEU A 44 -0.40 18.20 6.34
CA LEU A 44 0.24 17.70 7.56
C LEU A 44 -0.78 17.56 8.70
N GLU A 45 -1.62 18.57 8.90
CA GLU A 45 -2.70 18.52 9.89
C GLU A 45 -3.65 17.34 9.59
N ARG A 46 -4.06 17.21 8.32
CA ARG A 46 -4.89 16.07 7.90
C ARG A 46 -4.21 14.74 8.16
N LEU A 47 -2.93 14.62 7.86
CA LEU A 47 -2.16 13.41 8.15
C LEU A 47 -2.20 13.09 9.64
N MET A 48 -1.94 14.07 10.51
CA MET A 48 -1.94 13.88 11.96
C MET A 48 -3.32 13.44 12.47
N GLN A 49 -4.40 14.02 11.94
CA GLN A 49 -5.78 13.63 12.28
C GLN A 49 -6.05 12.17 11.93
N VAL A 50 -5.73 11.75 10.70
CA VAL A 50 -5.96 10.37 10.24
C VAL A 50 -5.02 9.39 10.96
N TRP A 51 -3.79 9.80 11.25
CA TRP A 51 -2.84 9.01 12.02
C TRP A 51 -3.31 8.77 13.46
N GLY A 52 -3.97 9.75 14.08
CA GLY A 52 -4.60 9.60 15.40
C GLY A 52 -5.66 8.49 15.45
N LEU A 53 -6.33 8.19 14.32
CA LEU A 53 -7.33 7.12 14.24
C LEU A 53 -6.74 5.72 14.44
N VAL A 54 -5.46 5.55 14.07
CA VAL A 54 -4.72 4.29 14.25
C VAL A 54 -4.68 3.90 15.72
N GLY A 55 -4.44 4.86 16.60
CA GLY A 55 -4.39 4.67 18.06
C GLY A 55 -5.73 4.78 18.78
N ARG A 56 -6.82 5.12 18.07
CA ARG A 56 -8.11 5.36 18.68
C ARG A 56 -8.88 4.06 18.87
N LEU A 57 -9.17 3.73 20.13
CA LEU A 57 -10.22 2.80 20.51
C LEU A 57 -11.56 3.55 20.55
N THR A 58 -12.53 3.10 19.76
CA THR A 58 -13.88 3.69 19.76
C THR A 58 -14.72 3.20 20.94
N PHE A 59 -14.34 2.06 21.52
CA PHE A 59 -14.96 1.47 22.70
C PHE A 59 -13.86 1.03 23.67
N PRO A 60 -14.08 1.12 24.99
CA PRO A 60 -13.16 0.52 25.95
C PRO A 60 -13.01 -0.98 25.63
N PRO A 61 -11.83 -1.58 25.82
CA PRO A 61 -11.68 -3.03 25.76
C PRO A 61 -12.79 -3.64 26.60
N SER A 62 -13.60 -4.55 26.03
CA SER A 62 -14.76 -5.09 26.75
C SER A 62 -14.29 -5.62 28.11
N SER A 63 -14.82 -5.06 29.20
CA SER A 63 -14.52 -5.46 30.58
C SER A 63 -14.85 -6.93 30.87
N SER A 64 -15.54 -7.60 29.93
CA SER A 64 -15.87 -9.02 29.97
C SER A 64 -14.79 -9.94 29.38
N GLY A 65 -13.70 -9.41 28.80
CA GLY A 65 -12.69 -10.21 28.10
C GLY A 65 -13.18 -10.84 26.79
N LYS A 66 -14.38 -10.50 26.31
CA LYS A 66 -15.05 -11.11 25.13
C LYS A 66 -14.76 -10.40 23.80
N ALA A 67 -13.65 -9.68 23.64
CA ALA A 67 -13.10 -9.50 22.29
C ALA A 67 -12.68 -10.91 21.86
N ARG A 68 -13.56 -11.62 21.14
CA ARG A 68 -13.39 -13.04 20.81
C ARG A 68 -12.11 -13.17 20.01
N GLU A 69 -11.07 -13.62 20.70
CA GLU A 69 -9.83 -14.01 20.08
C GLU A 69 -10.16 -14.95 18.91
N GLY A 70 -9.79 -14.57 17.69
CA GLY A 70 -10.08 -15.37 16.51
C GLY A 70 -9.41 -16.75 16.64
N SER A 71 -9.94 -17.78 16.01
CA SER A 71 -9.33 -19.13 16.05
C SER A 71 -8.07 -19.26 15.20
N ARG A 72 -7.85 -18.35 14.25
CA ARG A 72 -6.69 -18.39 13.36
C ARG A 72 -5.41 -18.00 14.10
N ARG A 73 -4.32 -18.65 13.72
CA ARG A 73 -2.97 -18.47 14.25
C ARG A 73 -1.98 -18.24 13.11
N ILE A 74 -0.86 -17.62 13.42
CA ILE A 74 0.28 -17.58 12.50
C ILE A 74 1.06 -18.90 12.65
N PRO A 75 1.36 -19.62 11.56
CA PRO A 75 2.26 -20.76 11.63
C PRO A 75 3.61 -20.39 12.24
N THR A 76 4.16 -21.22 13.13
CA THR A 76 5.38 -20.87 13.89
C THR A 76 6.57 -20.53 12.97
N ALA A 77 6.73 -21.26 11.87
CA ALA A 77 7.75 -20.99 10.86
C ALA A 77 7.57 -19.60 10.20
N ASP A 78 6.33 -19.23 9.87
CA ASP A 78 6.02 -17.93 9.28
C ASP A 78 6.20 -16.80 10.31
N ALA A 79 5.85 -17.02 11.57
CA ALA A 79 6.06 -16.06 12.64
C ALA A 79 7.54 -15.70 12.82
N HIS A 80 8.44 -16.69 12.75
CA HIS A 80 9.88 -16.44 12.75
C HIS A 80 10.31 -15.55 11.58
N LEU A 81 9.80 -15.80 10.36
CA LEU A 81 10.08 -14.97 9.18
C LEU A 81 9.56 -13.53 9.34
N LEU A 82 8.34 -13.36 9.84
CA LEU A 82 7.72 -12.05 10.06
C LEU A 82 8.45 -11.26 11.16
N ARG A 83 8.94 -11.93 12.22
CA ARG A 83 9.74 -11.31 13.28
C ARG A 83 11.10 -10.85 12.75
N LYS A 84 11.78 -11.69 11.97
CA LYS A 84 13.04 -11.33 11.31
C LYS A 84 12.87 -10.14 10.34
N ALA A 85 11.73 -10.03 9.69
CA ALA A 85 11.38 -8.89 8.84
C ALA A 85 10.94 -7.63 9.61
N GLY A 86 10.83 -7.71 10.96
CA GLY A 86 10.34 -6.63 11.79
C GLY A 86 8.91 -6.21 11.43
N ILE A 87 8.05 -7.17 11.09
CA ILE A 87 6.61 -6.97 10.81
C ILE A 87 5.77 -7.24 12.06
N ILE A 88 6.21 -8.20 12.86
CA ILE A 88 5.62 -8.55 14.15
C ILE A 88 6.70 -8.54 15.23
N GLU A 89 6.29 -8.29 16.45
CA GLU A 89 7.10 -8.45 17.65
C GLU A 89 6.30 -9.10 18.76
N GLU A 90 6.96 -9.49 19.84
CA GLU A 90 6.28 -9.99 21.02
C GLU A 90 5.45 -8.88 21.66
N ALA A 91 4.24 -9.21 22.05
CA ALA A 91 3.31 -8.21 22.54
C ALA A 91 3.80 -7.55 23.83
N SER A 92 3.57 -6.25 23.95
CA SER A 92 3.76 -5.54 25.21
C SER A 92 2.79 -6.02 26.30
N SER A 93 3.08 -5.68 27.56
CA SER A 93 2.18 -5.96 28.69
C SER A 93 0.87 -5.16 28.67
N THR A 94 0.69 -4.21 27.74
CA THR A 94 -0.57 -3.48 27.57
C THR A 94 -1.72 -4.46 27.31
N ILE A 95 -2.92 -4.19 27.81
CA ILE A 95 -4.09 -5.03 27.55
C ILE A 95 -4.41 -5.01 26.05
N THR A 96 -4.70 -6.18 25.47
CA THR A 96 -5.11 -6.28 24.06
C THR A 96 -6.42 -5.55 23.85
N GLY A 97 -6.39 -4.50 23.03
CA GLY A 97 -7.60 -3.75 22.70
C GLY A 97 -8.40 -4.42 21.59
N VAL A 98 -7.73 -4.87 20.52
CA VAL A 98 -8.38 -5.47 19.34
C VAL A 98 -7.52 -6.59 18.74
N TRP A 99 -8.19 -7.63 18.24
CA TRP A 99 -7.58 -8.76 17.57
C TRP A 99 -7.59 -8.58 16.04
N ILE A 100 -6.50 -8.96 15.39
CA ILE A 100 -6.45 -9.14 13.93
C ILE A 100 -6.73 -10.59 13.58
N ILE A 101 -7.21 -10.82 12.35
CA ILE A 101 -7.34 -12.16 11.78
C ILE A 101 -6.12 -12.42 10.89
N PRO A 102 -5.16 -13.27 11.31
CA PRO A 102 -4.05 -13.66 10.46
C PRO A 102 -4.49 -14.75 9.47
N PHE A 103 -4.09 -14.61 8.21
CA PHE A 103 -4.24 -15.68 7.21
C PHE A 103 -3.30 -15.46 6.02
N SER A 104 -3.04 -16.52 5.27
CA SER A 104 -2.31 -16.42 4.01
C SER A 104 -3.24 -16.43 2.80
N VAL A 105 -2.80 -15.79 1.72
CA VAL A 105 -3.41 -15.85 0.38
C VAL A 105 -2.41 -16.42 -0.61
N VAL A 106 -2.88 -17.29 -1.50
CA VAL A 106 -2.11 -17.83 -2.61
C VAL A 106 -2.56 -17.16 -3.90
N GLU A 107 -1.60 -16.58 -4.60
CA GLU A 107 -1.79 -16.00 -5.92
C GLU A 107 -1.11 -16.88 -6.96
N GLU A 108 -1.83 -17.18 -8.04
CA GLU A 108 -1.21 -17.76 -9.23
C GLU A 108 -0.37 -16.71 -9.96
N LYS A 109 0.91 -17.00 -10.24
CA LYS A 109 1.78 -16.17 -11.08
C LYS A 109 2.26 -16.99 -12.27
N THR A 110 2.85 -16.30 -13.25
CA THR A 110 3.44 -16.93 -14.43
C THR A 110 4.60 -17.86 -14.08
N ASN A 111 5.27 -17.62 -12.94
CA ASN A 111 6.45 -18.35 -12.51
C ASN A 111 6.12 -19.26 -11.31
N GLY A 112 4.85 -19.68 -11.17
CA GLY A 112 4.38 -20.53 -10.08
C GLY A 112 3.47 -19.83 -9.08
N LEU A 113 3.23 -20.50 -7.95
CA LEU A 113 2.36 -19.99 -6.88
C LEU A 113 3.12 -19.03 -5.96
N ARG A 114 2.42 -18.00 -5.50
CA ARG A 114 2.95 -17.01 -4.56
C ARG A 114 2.06 -16.92 -3.34
N ARG A 115 2.60 -17.27 -2.17
CA ARG A 115 1.90 -17.10 -0.88
C ARG A 115 2.26 -15.75 -0.23
N ARG A 116 1.26 -15.02 0.26
CA ARG A 116 1.42 -13.79 1.05
C ARG A 116 0.62 -13.87 2.33
N TRP A 117 1.19 -13.36 3.40
CA TRP A 117 0.51 -13.23 4.68
C TRP A 117 -0.28 -11.91 4.75
N ILE A 118 -1.46 -11.98 5.37
CA ILE A 118 -2.39 -10.86 5.56
C ILE A 118 -2.79 -10.80 7.04
N ALA A 119 -2.62 -9.61 7.61
CA ALA A 119 -3.16 -9.23 8.91
C ALA A 119 -4.43 -8.43 8.70
N TRP A 120 -5.61 -9.03 8.82
CA TRP A 120 -6.87 -8.32 8.60
C TRP A 120 -7.44 -7.73 9.89
N PRO A 121 -7.48 -6.40 10.06
CA PRO A 121 -7.99 -5.74 11.26
C PRO A 121 -9.52 -5.62 11.21
N ARG A 122 -10.22 -6.76 11.08
CA ARG A 122 -11.68 -6.82 10.87
C ARG A 122 -12.45 -6.07 11.97
N ASP A 123 -12.12 -6.33 13.22
CA ASP A 123 -12.85 -5.79 14.36
C ASP A 123 -12.57 -4.30 14.55
N LYS A 124 -11.30 -3.89 14.45
CA LYS A 124 -10.93 -2.45 14.44
C LYS A 124 -11.66 -1.72 13.33
N ASN A 125 -11.72 -2.30 12.13
CA ASN A 125 -12.46 -1.71 11.02
C ASN A 125 -13.96 -1.62 11.31
N ARG A 126 -14.56 -2.64 11.93
CA ARG A 126 -15.99 -2.62 12.26
C ARG A 126 -16.33 -1.47 13.21
N ASP A 127 -15.47 -1.26 14.21
CA ASP A 127 -15.71 -0.29 15.28
C ASP A 127 -15.27 1.13 14.92
N ASP A 128 -14.54 1.29 13.81
CA ASP A 128 -14.10 2.59 13.31
C ASP A 128 -15.19 3.18 12.37
N PRO A 129 -15.88 4.27 12.78
CA PRO A 129 -16.88 4.94 11.95
C PRO A 129 -16.23 5.70 10.78
N TYR A 130 -14.91 5.90 10.82
CA TYR A 130 -14.19 6.65 9.82
C TYR A 130 -14.23 5.97 8.45
N LYS A 131 -14.40 6.79 7.41
CA LYS A 131 -14.21 6.40 6.02
C LYS A 131 -13.07 7.22 5.45
N ALA A 132 -12.12 6.53 4.82
CA ALA A 132 -10.99 7.18 4.17
C ALA A 132 -11.49 8.21 3.13
N ASN A 133 -11.04 9.45 3.28
CA ASN A 133 -11.15 10.49 2.28
C ASN A 133 -9.93 10.45 1.35
N ALA A 134 -9.85 9.37 0.58
CA ALA A 134 -8.95 9.24 -0.54
C ALA A 134 -9.82 9.18 -1.79
N PRO A 135 -10.09 10.30 -2.47
CA PRO A 135 -10.90 10.28 -3.70
C PRO A 135 -10.13 9.50 -4.76
N LEU A 136 -10.39 8.20 -4.81
CA LEU A 136 -9.99 7.31 -5.90
C LEU A 136 -10.97 7.58 -7.02
N LEU A 137 -10.60 8.54 -7.87
CA LEU A 137 -11.43 8.97 -8.98
C LEU A 137 -11.63 7.80 -9.95
N HIS A 138 -12.67 7.88 -10.79
CA HIS A 138 -12.87 6.86 -11.81
C HIS A 138 -11.62 6.76 -12.71
N ILE A 139 -11.31 5.56 -13.21
CA ILE A 139 -10.10 5.30 -14.00
C ILE A 139 -9.96 6.24 -15.22
N SER A 140 -11.08 6.73 -15.76
CA SER A 140 -11.10 7.72 -16.84
C SER A 140 -10.37 9.02 -16.50
N HIS A 141 -10.34 9.44 -15.23
CA HIS A 141 -9.60 10.62 -14.79
C HIS A 141 -8.08 10.48 -15.01
N TYR A 142 -7.59 9.23 -15.08
CA TYR A 142 -6.18 8.91 -15.24
C TYR A 142 -5.81 8.56 -16.70
N LEU A 143 -6.75 8.69 -17.64
CA LEU A 143 -6.51 8.51 -19.08
C LEU A 143 -5.87 9.70 -19.79
N PRO A 144 -6.11 10.99 -19.41
CA PRO A 144 -5.46 12.12 -20.07
C PRO A 144 -3.91 12.04 -20.14
N PRO A 145 -3.19 11.50 -19.13
CA PRO A 145 -1.77 11.15 -19.26
C PRO A 145 -1.39 10.30 -20.50
N ALA A 146 -2.30 9.50 -21.04
CA ALA A 146 -2.06 8.71 -22.27
C ALA A 146 -1.96 9.57 -23.54
N MET A 147 -2.44 10.81 -23.48
CA MET A 147 -2.39 11.78 -24.58
C MET A 147 -1.16 12.69 -24.52
N ALA A 148 -0.37 12.64 -23.44
CA ALA A 148 0.87 13.41 -23.34
C ALA A 148 1.96 12.86 -24.26
N GLU A 149 2.97 13.69 -24.57
CA GLU A 149 4.13 13.30 -25.38
C GLU A 149 4.88 12.12 -24.74
N ALA A 150 5.09 12.18 -23.41
CA ALA A 150 5.69 11.13 -22.63
C ALA A 150 4.93 10.92 -21.32
N ALA A 151 4.91 9.67 -20.85
CA ALA A 151 4.40 9.30 -19.55
C ALA A 151 5.27 8.24 -18.88
N SER A 152 5.36 8.30 -17.55
CA SER A 152 6.04 7.31 -16.71
C SER A 152 5.08 6.80 -15.63
N CYS A 153 5.14 5.49 -15.38
CA CYS A 153 4.33 4.82 -14.36
C CYS A 153 5.25 4.11 -13.37
N LEU A 154 5.08 4.45 -12.10
CA LEU A 154 5.89 3.96 -10.98
C LEU A 154 4.96 3.33 -9.94
N ASP A 155 5.38 2.22 -9.35
CA ASP A 155 4.63 1.52 -8.30
C ASP A 155 5.46 1.40 -7.02
N LEU A 156 4.87 1.73 -5.88
CA LEU A 156 5.51 1.60 -4.59
C LEU A 156 5.37 0.16 -4.07
N LYS A 157 6.50 -0.57 -4.07
CA LYS A 157 6.53 -1.96 -3.62
C LYS A 157 6.16 -2.08 -2.14
N ALA A 158 5.31 -3.03 -1.76
CA ALA A 158 5.00 -3.32 -0.34
C ALA A 158 4.57 -2.09 0.50
N SER A 159 3.78 -1.20 -0.11
CA SER A 159 3.41 0.13 0.42
C SER A 159 3.00 0.18 1.89
N PHE A 160 2.10 -0.70 2.35
CA PHE A 160 1.61 -0.70 3.74
C PHE A 160 2.66 -1.15 4.76
N PHE A 161 3.45 -2.19 4.45
CA PHE A 161 4.42 -2.78 5.38
C PHE A 161 5.63 -1.87 5.66
N ARG A 162 5.76 -0.77 4.93
CA ARG A 162 6.81 0.23 5.15
C ARG A 162 6.49 1.24 6.24
N VAL A 163 5.21 1.38 6.57
CA VAL A 163 4.76 2.38 7.52
C VAL A 163 4.79 1.76 8.91
N SER A 164 5.63 2.28 9.81
CA SER A 164 5.69 1.83 11.21
C SER A 164 4.46 2.27 11.99
N LEU A 165 3.96 1.38 12.84
CA LEU A 165 2.96 1.70 13.85
C LEU A 165 3.63 2.29 15.09
N PRO A 166 3.07 3.38 15.67
CA PRO A 166 3.50 3.87 16.98
C PRO A 166 3.33 2.77 18.02
N ARG A 167 4.33 2.61 18.90
CA ARG A 167 4.40 1.50 19.86
C ARG A 167 3.17 1.44 20.75
N GLU A 168 2.68 2.60 21.14
CA GLU A 168 1.54 2.81 22.02
C GLU A 168 0.23 2.31 21.39
N THR A 169 0.19 2.12 20.08
CA THR A 169 -1.03 1.71 19.33
C THR A 169 -1.02 0.24 18.91
N ARG A 170 0.12 -0.46 19.04
CA ARG A 170 0.31 -1.84 18.55
C ARG A 170 -0.59 -2.85 19.25
N HIS A 171 -0.99 -2.56 20.49
CA HIS A 171 -1.93 -3.37 21.27
C HIS A 171 -3.35 -3.47 20.64
N LEU A 172 -3.63 -2.68 19.60
CA LEU A 172 -4.84 -2.75 18.78
C LEU A 172 -4.71 -3.68 17.57
N PHE A 173 -3.53 -4.26 17.37
CA PHE A 173 -3.22 -5.08 16.21
C PHE A 173 -2.49 -6.36 16.64
N ARG A 174 -3.17 -7.20 17.41
CA ARG A 174 -2.59 -8.42 18.00
C ARG A 174 -3.19 -9.71 17.46
N CYS A 175 -2.38 -10.76 17.44
CA CYS A 175 -2.82 -12.13 17.19
C CYS A 175 -1.89 -13.13 17.87
N ARG A 176 -2.21 -14.41 17.76
CA ARG A 176 -1.40 -15.50 18.31
C ARG A 176 -0.68 -16.30 17.24
N VAL A 177 0.49 -16.79 17.61
CA VAL A 177 1.23 -17.84 16.93
C VAL A 177 0.67 -19.21 17.36
N GLU A 178 0.89 -20.25 16.56
CA GLU A 178 0.43 -21.62 16.86
C GLU A 178 0.93 -22.16 18.20
N ASP A 179 2.14 -21.78 18.63
CA ASP A 179 2.72 -22.10 19.93
C ASP A 179 2.08 -21.35 21.12
N GLY A 180 1.11 -20.47 20.84
CA GLY A 180 0.39 -19.69 21.83
C GLY A 180 1.01 -18.33 22.15
N THR A 181 2.19 -18.00 21.61
CA THR A 181 2.84 -16.70 21.80
C THR A 181 1.95 -15.57 21.27
N LEU A 182 1.80 -14.51 22.09
CA LEU A 182 1.09 -13.30 21.71
C LEU A 182 2.03 -12.34 21.00
N VAL A 183 1.65 -11.91 19.80
CA VAL A 183 2.43 -10.99 18.98
C VAL A 183 1.60 -9.78 18.58
N GLU A 184 2.29 -8.66 18.34
CA GLU A 184 1.70 -7.41 17.86
C GLU A 184 2.36 -6.95 16.57
N LEU A 185 1.57 -6.27 15.72
CA LEU A 185 2.09 -5.69 14.50
C LEU A 185 2.98 -4.48 14.81
N THR A 186 4.13 -4.41 14.15
CA THR A 186 4.98 -3.21 14.15
C THR A 186 4.76 -2.35 12.91
N ARG A 187 4.07 -2.89 11.89
CA ARG A 187 3.80 -2.26 10.59
C ARG A 187 2.31 -2.13 10.35
N HIS A 188 1.97 -1.11 9.57
CA HIS A 188 0.58 -0.85 9.24
C HIS A 188 -0.04 -2.04 8.49
N PRO A 189 -1.17 -2.61 8.97
CA PRO A 189 -1.78 -3.76 8.33
C PRO A 189 -2.39 -3.40 6.98
N VAL A 190 -2.32 -4.35 6.05
CA VAL A 190 -3.10 -4.29 4.82
C VAL A 190 -4.58 -4.45 5.15
N GLY A 191 -5.42 -3.56 4.62
CA GLY A 191 -6.87 -3.64 4.79
C GLY A 191 -7.43 -2.89 6.00
N TYR A 192 -6.64 -2.08 6.71
CA TYR A 192 -7.20 -1.07 7.63
C TYR A 192 -7.90 0.03 6.83
N LYS A 193 -9.11 0.42 7.27
CA LYS A 193 -10.01 1.34 6.57
C LYS A 193 -9.38 2.70 6.24
N ALA A 194 -8.63 3.29 7.16
CA ALA A 194 -7.96 4.57 6.93
C ALA A 194 -6.63 4.43 6.15
N GLY A 195 -6.14 3.20 5.98
CA GLY A 195 -4.86 2.90 5.35
C GLY A 195 -4.68 3.51 3.95
N PRO A 196 -5.65 3.43 3.02
CA PRO A 196 -5.51 4.03 1.70
C PRO A 196 -5.25 5.53 1.72
N GLU A 197 -5.92 6.28 2.60
CA GLU A 197 -5.70 7.73 2.75
C GLU A 197 -4.35 8.03 3.38
N ILE A 198 -3.98 7.29 4.43
CA ILE A 198 -2.65 7.36 5.03
C ILE A 198 -1.58 7.16 3.96
N LEU A 199 -1.65 6.11 3.14
CA LEU A 199 -0.65 5.88 2.08
C LEU A 199 -0.69 6.94 0.98
N GLN A 200 -1.87 7.38 0.56
CA GLN A 200 -2.02 8.37 -0.50
C GLN A 200 -1.43 9.71 -0.09
N ILE A 201 -1.67 10.13 1.16
CA ILE A 201 -1.11 11.37 1.73
C ILE A 201 0.39 11.18 1.99
N ILE A 202 0.76 10.19 2.81
CA ILE A 202 2.14 9.99 3.29
C ILE A 202 3.08 9.71 2.12
N ILE A 203 2.78 8.69 1.33
CA ILE A 203 3.83 8.09 0.52
C ILE A 203 3.77 8.60 -0.89
N THR A 204 2.61 8.51 -1.52
CA THR A 204 2.58 8.64 -2.97
C THR A 204 2.47 10.10 -3.41
N SER A 205 1.82 10.97 -2.62
CA SER A 205 1.72 12.40 -2.95
C SER A 205 2.95 13.21 -2.54
N ALA A 206 3.57 12.89 -1.40
CA ALA A 206 4.80 13.55 -0.97
C ALA A 206 6.01 13.17 -1.84
N ILE A 207 6.17 11.88 -2.16
CA ILE A 207 7.26 11.41 -3.02
C ILE A 207 7.06 11.90 -4.46
N ALA A 208 5.82 11.92 -4.96
CA ALA A 208 5.53 12.38 -6.32
C ALA A 208 5.56 13.91 -6.49
N GLY A 209 5.53 14.67 -5.39
CA GLY A 209 5.52 16.14 -5.40
C GLY A 209 4.20 16.72 -5.90
N VAL A 210 3.06 16.17 -5.47
CA VAL A 210 1.74 16.67 -5.86
C VAL A 210 1.52 18.08 -5.32
N THR A 211 1.25 19.03 -6.22
CA THR A 211 1.20 20.48 -5.95
C THR A 211 0.21 20.89 -4.86
N THR A 212 -0.89 20.15 -4.68
CA THR A 212 -1.91 20.42 -3.65
C THR A 212 -1.57 19.84 -2.28
N VAL A 213 -0.54 18.99 -2.19
CA VAL A 213 -0.20 18.19 -0.99
C VAL A 213 1.12 18.66 -0.38
N VAL A 214 2.14 18.93 -1.19
CA VAL A 214 3.46 19.34 -0.72
C VAL A 214 3.61 20.86 -0.68
N HIS A 215 4.60 21.36 0.05
CA HIS A 215 5.05 22.74 -0.08
C HIS A 215 5.50 23.05 -1.52
N ARG A 216 5.27 24.28 -1.97
CA ARG A 216 5.59 24.75 -3.33
C ARG A 216 7.03 24.44 -3.76
N LEU A 217 8.00 24.49 -2.84
CA LEU A 217 9.41 24.20 -3.09
C LEU A 217 9.66 22.75 -3.57
N TRP A 218 8.79 21.81 -3.20
CA TRP A 218 8.93 20.37 -3.51
C TRP A 218 7.90 19.89 -4.55
N ALA A 219 7.08 20.81 -5.04
CA ALA A 219 5.99 20.51 -5.95
C ALA A 219 6.50 20.35 -7.39
N ALA A 220 5.82 19.50 -8.15
CA ALA A 220 6.04 19.37 -9.59
C ALA A 220 5.81 20.72 -10.29
N PRO A 221 6.61 21.04 -11.32
CA PRO A 221 6.38 22.24 -12.11
C PRO A 221 5.05 22.12 -12.88
N PRO A 222 4.39 23.24 -13.25
CA PRO A 222 3.11 23.21 -13.96
C PRO A 222 3.13 22.45 -15.30
N SER A 223 4.29 22.28 -15.91
CA SER A 223 4.46 21.52 -17.16
C SER A 223 4.40 20.00 -16.97
N VAL A 224 4.47 19.52 -15.71
CA VAL A 224 4.39 18.10 -15.36
C VAL A 224 3.08 17.81 -14.65
N ARG A 225 2.30 16.90 -15.23
CA ARG A 225 1.11 16.36 -14.60
C ARG A 225 1.46 15.15 -13.74
N ILE A 226 1.07 15.20 -12.47
CA ILE A 226 1.23 14.11 -11.51
C ILE A 226 -0.14 13.59 -11.10
N ASP A 227 -0.36 12.30 -11.31
CA ASP A 227 -1.55 11.61 -10.81
C ASP A 227 -1.14 10.45 -9.90
N VAL A 228 -1.79 10.35 -8.75
CA VAL A 228 -1.51 9.36 -7.72
C VAL A 228 -2.72 8.46 -7.50
N TRP A 229 -2.48 7.15 -7.41
CA TRP A 229 -3.49 6.15 -7.01
C TRP A 229 -2.89 5.18 -5.99
N ILE A 230 -3.19 5.40 -4.71
CA ILE A 230 -2.70 4.60 -3.57
C ILE A 230 -1.18 4.43 -3.61
N GLY A 231 -0.65 3.37 -4.25
CA GLY A 231 0.78 3.11 -4.40
C GLY A 231 1.35 3.44 -5.79
N ASN A 232 0.52 3.85 -6.75
CA ASN A 232 0.94 4.13 -8.12
C ASN A 232 1.11 5.64 -8.34
N ILE A 233 2.20 6.01 -9.02
CA ILE A 233 2.50 7.37 -9.47
C ILE A 233 2.49 7.36 -10.99
N ARG A 234 1.79 8.33 -11.59
CA ARG A 234 1.83 8.61 -13.01
C ARG A 234 2.37 10.02 -13.22
N ILE A 235 3.34 10.13 -14.10
CA ILE A 235 4.01 11.37 -14.48
C ILE A 235 3.77 11.56 -15.97
N ALA A 236 3.27 12.70 -16.41
CA ALA A 236 3.03 12.98 -17.82
C ALA A 236 3.40 14.42 -18.18
N GLY A 237 3.91 14.62 -19.39
CA GLY A 237 4.36 15.92 -19.88
C GLY A 237 5.17 15.78 -21.17
N SER A 238 6.03 16.77 -21.43
CA SER A 238 7.05 16.65 -22.47
C SER A 238 8.04 15.52 -22.12
N LYS A 239 8.77 15.01 -23.11
CA LYS A 239 9.77 13.97 -22.86
C LYS A 239 10.84 14.40 -21.86
N SER A 240 11.32 15.64 -21.94
CA SER A 240 12.31 16.20 -21.02
C SER A 240 11.75 16.28 -19.60
N ASP A 241 10.55 16.81 -19.45
CA ASP A 241 9.99 17.15 -18.14
C ASP A 241 9.55 15.88 -17.40
N ALA A 242 8.92 14.95 -18.11
CA ALA A 242 8.54 13.66 -17.54
C ALA A 242 9.77 12.85 -17.07
N THR A 243 10.86 12.87 -17.84
CA THR A 243 12.10 12.17 -17.48
C THR A 243 12.80 12.82 -16.29
N LEU A 244 12.88 14.15 -16.29
CA LEU A 244 13.46 14.92 -15.18
C LEU A 244 12.70 14.67 -13.89
N TRP A 245 11.37 14.71 -13.95
CA TRP A 245 10.55 14.51 -12.77
C TRP A 245 10.53 13.06 -12.29
N GLU A 246 10.56 12.08 -13.20
CA GLU A 246 10.77 10.67 -12.83
C GLU A 246 12.04 10.51 -11.99
N ALA A 247 13.15 11.11 -12.41
CA ALA A 247 14.40 11.08 -11.65
C ALA A 247 14.26 11.75 -10.28
N GLN A 248 13.50 12.85 -10.17
CA GLN A 248 13.21 13.48 -8.88
C GLN A 248 12.37 12.59 -7.97
N VAL A 249 11.34 11.91 -8.49
CA VAL A 249 10.51 10.97 -7.73
C VAL A 249 11.33 9.79 -7.20
N LEU A 250 12.28 9.28 -7.99
CA LEU A 250 13.21 8.24 -7.53
C LEU A 250 14.13 8.75 -6.41
N ARG A 251 14.71 9.96 -6.54
CA ARG A 251 15.51 10.57 -5.46
C ARG A 251 14.71 10.79 -4.17
N ASN A 252 13.46 11.23 -4.30
CA ASN A 252 12.55 11.40 -3.18
C ASN A 252 12.27 10.06 -2.50
N ALA A 253 12.08 8.99 -3.29
CA ALA A 253 11.86 7.66 -2.76
C ALA A 253 13.08 7.17 -1.96
N ASP A 254 14.28 7.31 -2.52
CA ASP A 254 15.52 6.91 -1.83
C ASP A 254 15.72 7.71 -0.53
N SER A 255 15.44 9.01 -0.56
CA SER A 255 15.56 9.91 0.60
C SER A 255 14.64 9.53 1.76
N CYS A 256 13.49 8.90 1.47
CA CYS A 256 12.56 8.42 2.49
C CYS A 256 12.60 6.90 2.69
N HIS A 257 13.58 6.21 2.11
CA HIS A 257 13.73 4.75 2.16
C HIS A 257 12.55 3.98 1.54
N ALA A 258 11.89 4.57 0.55
CA ALA A 258 10.92 3.90 -0.30
C ALA A 258 11.62 3.18 -1.46
N THR A 259 11.18 1.96 -1.78
CA THR A 259 11.57 1.28 -3.04
C THR A 259 10.45 1.37 -4.06
N ILE A 260 10.77 1.90 -5.23
CA ILE A 260 9.87 2.02 -6.38
C ILE A 260 10.16 0.90 -7.37
N GLY A 261 9.12 0.19 -7.78
CA GLY A 261 9.13 -0.67 -8.95
C GLY A 261 8.81 0.15 -10.20
N ARG A 262 9.61 0.02 -11.26
CA ARG A 262 9.30 0.62 -12.56
C ARG A 262 8.40 -0.32 -13.34
N THR A 263 7.22 0.12 -13.73
CA THR A 263 6.47 -0.53 -14.81
C THR A 263 7.04 -0.05 -16.13
N ALA A 264 7.79 -0.91 -16.82
CA ALA A 264 8.44 -0.56 -18.09
C ALA A 264 7.39 -0.42 -19.20
N ASN A 265 6.82 0.77 -19.34
CA ASN A 265 6.14 1.23 -20.56
C ASN A 265 6.82 2.52 -21.04
N ARG A 266 8.12 2.46 -21.34
CA ARG A 266 8.74 3.48 -22.18
C ARG A 266 8.36 3.16 -23.63
N ALA A 267 7.30 3.78 -24.13
CA ALA A 267 7.10 3.91 -25.57
C ALA A 267 7.68 5.27 -25.98
N PRO A 268 8.92 5.35 -26.50
CA PRO A 268 9.33 6.53 -27.23
C PRO A 268 8.47 6.57 -28.51
N ARG A 269 7.61 7.59 -28.65
CA ARG A 269 6.98 7.88 -29.95
C ARG A 269 8.02 8.54 -30.86
N SER A 270 8.97 7.75 -31.35
CA SER A 270 9.69 8.10 -32.57
C SER A 270 9.00 7.33 -33.70
N THR A 271 8.23 8.07 -34.52
CA THR A 271 7.39 7.71 -35.69
C THR A 271 5.87 7.56 -35.43
N PRO A 272 5.01 8.11 -36.33
CA PRO A 272 3.56 8.07 -36.19
C PRO A 272 3.04 6.72 -36.70
N SER A 273 3.26 5.64 -35.97
CA SER A 273 2.51 4.41 -36.24
C SER A 273 1.22 4.45 -35.43
N TRP A 274 0.13 4.79 -36.10
CA TRP A 274 -1.20 4.35 -35.72
C TRP A 274 -1.20 2.82 -35.67
N GLY A 275 -0.82 2.27 -34.52
CA GLY A 275 -1.02 0.87 -34.17
C GLY A 275 -2.37 0.69 -33.48
N CYS A 276 -3.42 1.35 -33.98
CA CYS A 276 -4.78 0.88 -33.76
C CYS A 276 -4.84 -0.45 -34.51
N SER A 277 -4.91 -1.58 -33.79
CA SER A 277 -5.52 -2.76 -34.38
C SER A 277 -6.92 -2.33 -34.79
N LEU A 278 -7.09 -2.09 -36.10
CA LEU A 278 -8.37 -1.95 -36.76
C LEU A 278 -9.17 -3.18 -36.36
N VAL A 279 -10.14 -3.02 -35.45
CA VAL A 279 -11.25 -3.94 -35.35
C VAL A 279 -12.14 -3.58 -36.53
N THR A 280 -11.86 -4.17 -37.69
CA THR A 280 -12.83 -4.22 -38.79
C THR A 280 -14.02 -5.02 -38.31
N HIS A 281 -15.12 -4.34 -38.03
CA HIS A 281 -16.41 -4.96 -37.78
C HIS A 281 -16.97 -5.45 -39.14
N THR A 282 -16.43 -6.55 -39.67
CA THR A 282 -17.11 -7.29 -40.74
C THR A 282 -18.09 -8.25 -40.09
N GLY A 283 -19.28 -7.73 -39.81
CA GLY A 283 -20.40 -8.51 -39.31
C GLY A 283 -21.69 -7.77 -39.65
N ARG A 284 -22.13 -7.90 -40.91
CA ARG A 284 -23.55 -7.74 -41.23
C ARG A 284 -24.27 -8.91 -40.57
N TYR A 285 -25.28 -8.63 -39.76
CA TYR A 285 -26.34 -9.58 -39.46
C TYR A 285 -27.69 -8.88 -39.68
N PRO A 286 -28.70 -9.63 -40.14
CA PRO A 286 -29.97 -9.13 -40.65
C PRO A 286 -30.84 -8.46 -39.58
#